data_AF-A0AAU4RBL6-F1
#
_entry.id   AF-A0AAU4RBL6-F1
#
_cell.length_a   1.000
_cell.length_b   1.000
_cell.length_c   1.000
_cell.angle_alpha   90.00
_cell.angle_beta   90.00
_cell.angle_gamma   90.00
#
_symmetry.space_group_name_H-M   'P 1'
#
loop_
_entity.id
_entity.type
_entity.pdbx_description
1 polymer ?
#
loop_
_entity_poly.entity_id
_entity_poly.type
_entity_poly.pdbx_seq_one_letter_code
_entity_poly.pdbx_strand_id
1 'polypeptide(L)'
;MSPRTARTPRPLLTAVAALALLSAGPALVAPAAAAAPAAAAAWDADRAATAYAADPAAVTASGSENGGTAPGLAFDGNGATRWSSDFADDAWIRLDLGATIRVDRVVLDWEAAYGKRYVLEASKNGTDWTPFYTETAGTGGSVTAHTYPQEVTGRYLRLRGLERATPYGYSLYSFKVYGGEPAPASTTRANLALNHPAYSNLYQHAGNSPAFVTDGGYPANLKDDATRWSSDWNADRWVTVDLGAASTIDTVDLYWEAAYAVDYQLQVSDDNRTWRTVHQPSATEIAARRGNVKSPGDAVGLHDSVKLPQPVTGRYVRMLGKERRSFYNPAPSTAQFGYSLYEFQVWGTGGSASAAYPALPGEQPGTYRTTFFDDFTSAALDRTKWRVVRTGSEMGPVNGESQAYVDSTDNVRTENGSLVLGAKYCKGCTSAGGGTYDFTSGRIDTNTRFDFTYGRVSARMKLPVGDGFWPAFWLLGSNVDDPSVSWPASGETDIMENIGYADWTSSALHGPGYSADGNIGARQTYPNGGRADDWHTYAVEWTPTGMRFFVDDRLVQETTRNKLESTRGQWVFGHNQYVILNLALGGAYPAGWNQVTTPYWGLPQSSVDRIAGGGVRAEVDWVRVEQKG
;
A
#
# COMPACT_ATOMS: atom_id res chain seq x y z
N MET A 1 -36.61 29.93 -67.21
CA MET A 1 -35.48 30.84 -67.44
C MET A 1 -34.27 30.01 -67.81
N SER A 2 -33.81 30.22 -69.05
CA SER A 2 -32.66 29.67 -69.77
C SER A 2 -31.29 29.95 -69.07
N PRO A 3 -30.13 29.56 -69.63
CA PRO A 3 -29.71 28.22 -70.09
C PRO A 3 -28.20 27.91 -69.84
N ARG A 4 -27.72 26.69 -70.23
CA ARG A 4 -26.51 26.33 -71.05
C ARG A 4 -25.12 26.93 -70.67
N THR A 5 -23.92 26.36 -70.88
CA THR A 5 -23.35 25.26 -71.69
C THR A 5 -21.83 25.19 -71.42
N ALA A 6 -21.27 23.98 -71.63
CA ALA A 6 -19.94 23.62 -72.16
C ALA A 6 -18.80 24.66 -72.27
N ARG A 7 -17.59 24.23 -71.90
CA ARG A 7 -16.31 24.82 -72.36
C ARG A 7 -15.41 23.74 -73.00
N THR A 8 -15.05 23.99 -74.25
CA THR A 8 -13.94 23.37 -75.00
C THR A 8 -12.64 24.21 -74.86
N PRO A 9 -11.45 23.64 -75.16
CA PRO A 9 -10.14 24.18 -74.78
C PRO A 9 -9.41 24.89 -75.94
N ARG A 10 -8.34 25.65 -75.63
CA ARG A 10 -7.31 26.17 -76.56
C ARG A 10 -5.98 26.51 -75.83
N PRO A 11 -4.83 26.63 -76.53
CA PRO A 11 -3.59 25.92 -76.20
C PRO A 11 -2.29 26.78 -76.05
N LEU A 12 -1.17 26.08 -75.76
CA LEU A 12 0.26 26.33 -76.09
C LEU A 12 0.98 27.59 -75.54
N LEU A 13 2.14 27.41 -74.86
CA LEU A 13 3.49 27.51 -75.45
C LEU A 13 4.63 27.27 -74.41
N THR A 14 5.50 26.30 -74.75
CA THR A 14 6.98 26.19 -74.61
C THR A 14 7.77 26.90 -73.49
N ALA A 15 8.71 26.18 -72.84
CA ALA A 15 10.16 26.27 -73.14
C ALA A 15 11.05 25.28 -72.33
N VAL A 16 12.18 24.96 -72.96
CA VAL A 16 13.25 23.98 -72.71
C VAL A 16 14.09 24.26 -71.45
N ALA A 17 14.59 23.22 -70.76
CA ALA A 17 15.86 23.28 -70.02
C ALA A 17 16.55 21.90 -69.93
N ALA A 18 17.88 21.92 -70.06
CA ALA A 18 18.75 20.83 -70.46
C ALA A 18 19.22 19.89 -69.34
N LEU A 19 19.56 18.67 -69.73
CA LEU A 19 20.27 17.63 -68.96
C LEU A 19 21.72 18.06 -68.68
N ALA A 20 22.17 17.97 -67.42
CA ALA A 20 23.58 17.89 -67.06
C ALA A 20 23.78 16.77 -66.03
N LEU A 21 24.46 15.70 -66.46
CA LEU A 21 24.99 14.63 -65.61
C LEU A 21 26.27 15.13 -64.95
N LEU A 22 26.33 15.14 -63.62
CA LEU A 22 27.58 15.17 -62.86
C LEU A 22 27.66 13.94 -61.95
N SER A 23 28.72 13.17 -62.16
CA SER A 23 29.19 12.05 -61.36
C SER A 23 29.67 12.51 -59.97
N ALA A 24 29.06 11.98 -58.90
CA ALA A 24 29.55 12.15 -57.54
C ALA A 24 30.58 11.06 -57.21
N GLY A 25 31.80 11.46 -56.84
CA GLY A 25 32.83 10.59 -56.28
C GLY A 25 32.54 10.19 -54.83
N PRO A 26 33.32 9.27 -54.24
CA PRO A 26 33.07 8.75 -52.90
C PRO A 26 33.34 9.83 -51.85
N ALA A 27 32.32 10.15 -51.06
CA ALA A 27 32.46 11.02 -49.90
C ALA A 27 33.23 10.28 -48.79
N LEU A 28 34.35 10.85 -48.37
CA LEU A 28 35.06 10.48 -47.14
C LEU A 28 34.11 10.71 -45.95
N VAL A 29 33.77 9.63 -45.25
CA VAL A 29 32.97 9.69 -44.01
C VAL A 29 33.85 10.30 -42.91
N ALA A 30 33.50 11.51 -42.47
CA ALA A 30 34.10 12.11 -41.28
C ALA A 30 33.70 11.28 -40.04
N PRO A 31 34.59 11.10 -39.05
CA PRO A 31 34.25 10.40 -37.83
C PRO A 31 33.15 11.18 -37.09
N ALA A 32 32.18 10.44 -36.55
CA ALA A 32 31.09 11.00 -35.75
C ALA A 32 31.66 11.88 -34.63
N ALA A 33 31.24 13.15 -34.59
CA ALA A 33 31.57 14.05 -33.50
C ALA A 33 31.04 13.45 -32.19
N ALA A 34 31.90 13.33 -31.18
CA ALA A 34 31.49 12.97 -29.83
C ALA A 34 30.43 13.99 -29.37
N ALA A 35 29.28 13.49 -28.91
CA ALA A 35 28.23 14.32 -28.34
C ALA A 35 28.81 15.19 -27.21
N ALA A 36 28.44 16.47 -27.17
CA ALA A 36 28.79 17.34 -26.06
C ALA A 36 28.28 16.70 -24.75
N PRO A 37 29.04 16.76 -23.65
CA PRO A 37 28.58 16.23 -22.38
C PRO A 37 27.26 16.92 -21.99
N ALA A 38 26.23 16.13 -21.70
CA ALA A 38 24.96 16.63 -21.21
C ALA A 38 25.21 17.50 -19.96
N ALA A 39 24.49 18.62 -19.83
CA ALA A 39 24.55 19.41 -18.61
C ALA A 39 24.13 18.54 -17.42
N ALA A 40 24.83 18.63 -16.29
CA ALA A 40 24.49 17.86 -15.09
C ALA A 40 23.04 18.13 -14.68
N ALA A 41 22.28 17.07 -14.42
CA ALA A 41 20.88 17.18 -13.98
C ALA A 41 20.78 18.02 -12.70
N ALA A 42 19.78 18.91 -12.65
CA ALA A 42 19.43 19.63 -11.43
C ALA A 42 18.82 18.66 -10.40
N TRP A 43 18.96 18.98 -9.12
CA TRP A 43 18.51 18.15 -7.99
C TRP A 43 17.05 17.69 -8.09
N ASP A 44 16.17 18.52 -8.62
CA ASP A 44 14.73 18.28 -8.73
C ASP A 44 14.30 17.57 -10.02
N ALA A 45 15.22 17.39 -10.97
CA ALA A 45 14.92 16.85 -12.30
C ALA A 45 15.01 15.31 -12.38
N ASP A 46 15.65 14.66 -11.42
CA ASP A 46 15.87 13.20 -11.41
C ASP A 46 14.64 12.39 -10.96
N ARG A 47 13.65 13.05 -10.35
CA ARG A 47 12.31 12.54 -10.05
C ARG A 47 11.20 13.36 -10.71
N ALA A 48 11.51 13.99 -11.86
CA ALA A 48 10.61 14.90 -12.56
C ALA A 48 9.22 14.31 -12.83
N ALA A 49 8.21 15.18 -12.78
CA ALA A 49 6.81 14.85 -13.04
C ALA A 49 6.51 14.49 -14.52
N THR A 50 7.46 14.72 -15.43
CA THR A 50 7.37 14.35 -16.84
C THR A 50 7.88 12.94 -17.08
N ALA A 51 7.20 12.19 -17.94
CA ALA A 51 7.70 10.89 -18.37
C ALA A 51 9.05 11.07 -19.08
N TYR A 52 10.01 10.21 -18.74
CA TYR A 52 11.25 10.08 -19.47
C TYR A 52 10.93 9.65 -20.90
N ALA A 53 11.22 10.53 -21.85
CA ALA A 53 10.97 10.27 -23.26
C ALA A 53 11.93 9.20 -23.76
N ALA A 54 11.37 8.10 -24.28
CA ALA A 54 12.12 7.08 -24.98
C ALA A 54 11.94 7.25 -26.49
N ASP A 55 12.99 6.97 -27.26
CA ASP A 55 12.84 6.73 -28.70
C ASP A 55 12.04 5.43 -28.91
N PRO A 56 10.88 5.43 -29.59
CA PRO A 56 10.15 4.21 -29.92
C PRO A 56 11.02 3.14 -30.61
N ALA A 57 12.09 3.54 -31.31
CA ALA A 57 13.05 2.63 -31.93
C ALA A 57 13.99 1.93 -30.93
N ALA A 58 14.11 2.44 -29.69
CA ALA A 58 14.90 1.85 -28.61
C ALA A 58 14.15 0.75 -27.83
N VAL A 59 12.92 0.42 -28.26
CA VAL A 59 12.06 -0.57 -27.60
C VAL A 59 12.16 -1.91 -28.34
N THR A 60 12.34 -2.98 -27.57
CA THR A 60 12.38 -4.35 -28.06
C THR A 60 11.39 -5.21 -27.28
N ALA A 61 10.92 -6.31 -27.86
CA ALA A 61 10.02 -7.24 -27.20
C ALA A 61 10.37 -8.69 -27.56
N SER A 62 9.79 -9.65 -26.84
CA SER A 62 9.86 -11.07 -27.19
C SER A 62 9.23 -11.36 -28.56
N GLY A 63 8.27 -10.52 -28.97
CA GLY A 63 7.59 -10.58 -30.25
C GLY A 63 6.38 -9.64 -30.30
N SER A 64 5.62 -9.72 -31.38
CA SER A 64 4.42 -8.93 -31.63
C SER A 64 3.38 -9.75 -32.37
N GLU A 65 2.11 -9.61 -31.99
CA GLU A 65 0.97 -10.28 -32.64
C GLU A 65 1.00 -10.14 -34.17
N ASN A 66 1.36 -8.95 -34.67
CA ASN A 66 1.60 -8.67 -36.09
C ASN A 66 2.34 -7.34 -36.29
N GLY A 67 2.68 -6.99 -37.53
CA GLY A 67 3.41 -5.76 -37.87
C GLY A 67 2.71 -4.44 -37.50
N GLY A 68 1.39 -4.44 -37.25
CA GLY A 68 0.64 -3.27 -36.79
C GLY A 68 0.64 -3.06 -35.28
N THR A 69 1.30 -3.94 -34.51
CA THR A 69 1.34 -3.94 -33.04
C THR A 69 2.77 -3.99 -32.51
N ALA A 70 3.69 -3.34 -33.23
CA ALA A 70 5.11 -3.28 -32.90
C ALA A 70 5.37 -2.65 -31.51
N PRO A 71 6.46 -3.03 -30.81
CA PRO A 71 6.72 -2.61 -29.43
C PRO A 71 6.85 -1.10 -29.24
N GLY A 72 7.36 -0.36 -30.23
CA GLY A 72 7.47 1.09 -30.16
C GLY A 72 6.13 1.82 -29.99
N LEU A 73 5.00 1.19 -30.34
CA LEU A 73 3.67 1.79 -30.22
C LEU A 73 3.22 1.97 -28.76
N ALA A 74 3.83 1.29 -27.79
CA ALA A 74 3.58 1.58 -26.37
C ALA A 74 4.30 2.85 -25.87
N PHE A 75 5.16 3.46 -26.71
CA PHE A 75 6.02 4.58 -26.35
C PHE A 75 5.89 5.77 -27.34
N ASP A 76 4.91 5.76 -28.22
CA ASP A 76 4.73 6.78 -29.27
C ASP A 76 3.89 8.00 -28.84
N GLY A 77 3.35 7.97 -27.61
CA GLY A 77 2.50 9.01 -27.06
C GLY A 77 1.07 9.07 -27.63
N ASN A 78 0.68 8.09 -28.45
CA ASN A 78 -0.63 8.03 -29.08
C ASN A 78 -1.52 6.96 -28.41
N GLY A 79 -2.52 7.40 -27.64
CA GLY A 79 -3.45 6.50 -26.96
C GLY A 79 -4.37 5.67 -27.86
N ALA A 80 -4.27 5.80 -29.19
CA ALA A 80 -5.02 4.99 -30.16
C ALA A 80 -4.21 3.84 -30.78
N THR A 81 -2.88 3.83 -30.60
CA THR A 81 -1.98 2.75 -31.02
C THR A 81 -1.58 1.90 -29.82
N ARG A 82 -1.11 0.68 -30.06
CA ARG A 82 -0.76 -0.26 -28.98
C ARG A 82 0.31 -1.24 -29.40
N TRP A 83 1.15 -1.64 -28.46
CA TRP A 83 1.87 -2.90 -28.58
C TRP A 83 0.94 -4.07 -28.23
N SER A 84 1.11 -5.20 -28.90
CA SER A 84 0.48 -6.47 -28.58
C SER A 84 1.52 -7.57 -28.75
N SER A 85 1.75 -8.37 -27.73
CA SER A 85 2.76 -9.44 -27.75
C SER A 85 2.32 -10.66 -28.54
N ASP A 86 3.25 -11.59 -28.76
CA ASP A 86 2.91 -12.98 -29.08
C ASP A 86 2.08 -13.61 -27.94
N PHE A 87 1.40 -14.72 -28.23
CA PHE A 87 0.45 -15.35 -27.31
C PHE A 87 1.15 -16.29 -26.32
N ALA A 88 2.11 -15.76 -25.57
CA ALA A 88 2.94 -16.50 -24.62
C ALA A 88 2.92 -15.82 -23.24
N ASP A 89 2.84 -16.61 -22.17
CA ASP A 89 2.77 -16.08 -20.80
C ASP A 89 4.08 -15.43 -20.35
N ASP A 90 5.22 -15.82 -20.93
CA ASP A 90 6.55 -15.26 -20.63
C ASP A 90 6.95 -14.10 -21.56
N ALA A 91 6.03 -13.60 -22.38
CA ALA A 91 6.29 -12.49 -23.29
C ALA A 91 6.70 -11.22 -22.53
N TRP A 92 7.55 -10.40 -23.15
CA TRP A 92 8.12 -9.22 -22.51
C TRP A 92 8.27 -8.05 -23.48
N ILE A 93 8.26 -6.83 -22.93
CA ILE A 93 8.62 -5.58 -23.61
C ILE A 93 9.68 -4.86 -22.79
N ARG A 94 10.77 -4.47 -23.45
CA ARG A 94 11.97 -3.88 -22.87
C ARG A 94 12.30 -2.57 -23.55
N LEU A 95 12.59 -1.58 -22.72
CA LEU A 95 13.07 -0.27 -23.10
C LEU A 95 14.57 -0.13 -22.79
N ASP A 96 15.35 0.43 -23.72
CA ASP A 96 16.67 1.03 -23.45
C ASP A 96 16.52 2.55 -23.31
N LEU A 97 16.82 3.07 -22.11
CA LEU A 97 16.72 4.49 -21.80
C LEU A 97 17.95 5.30 -22.29
N GLY A 98 18.96 4.64 -22.85
CA GLY A 98 20.20 5.27 -23.33
C GLY A 98 21.20 5.63 -22.21
N ALA A 99 20.72 5.96 -21.02
CA ALA A 99 21.50 6.24 -19.82
C ALA A 99 20.94 5.50 -18.60
N THR A 100 21.75 5.37 -17.53
CA THR A 100 21.23 4.88 -16.24
C THR A 100 20.46 6.02 -15.58
N ILE A 101 19.16 5.82 -15.39
CA ILE A 101 18.30 6.79 -14.69
C ILE A 101 17.90 6.26 -13.33
N ARG A 102 17.52 7.17 -12.44
CA ARG A 102 16.69 6.89 -11.28
C ARG A 102 15.25 6.83 -11.75
N VAL A 103 14.57 5.72 -11.49
CA VAL A 103 13.16 5.55 -11.79
C VAL A 103 12.36 6.04 -10.58
N ASP A 104 11.37 6.88 -10.82
CA ASP A 104 10.40 7.33 -9.82
C ASP A 104 9.16 6.42 -9.81
N ARG A 105 8.57 6.24 -11.00
CA ARG A 105 7.40 5.39 -11.20
C ARG A 105 7.30 4.91 -12.63
N VAL A 106 6.53 3.86 -12.82
CA VAL A 106 6.06 3.38 -14.12
C VAL A 106 4.55 3.51 -14.16
N VAL A 107 4.01 3.98 -15.29
CA VAL A 107 2.57 3.95 -15.58
C VAL A 107 2.33 3.07 -16.79
N LEU A 108 1.49 2.06 -16.62
CA LEU A 108 1.05 1.15 -17.67
C LEU A 108 -0.41 1.47 -18.00
N ASP A 109 -0.72 1.68 -19.27
CA ASP A 109 -2.09 1.78 -19.75
C ASP A 109 -2.41 0.53 -20.57
N TRP A 110 -3.13 -0.42 -19.97
CA TRP A 110 -3.48 -1.69 -20.59
C TRP A 110 -4.63 -1.57 -21.58
N GLU A 111 -4.59 -2.39 -22.63
CA GLU A 111 -5.79 -2.74 -23.41
C GLU A 111 -6.58 -3.87 -22.68
N ALA A 112 -7.71 -4.32 -23.24
CA ALA A 112 -8.47 -5.45 -22.68
C ALA A 112 -7.64 -6.74 -22.51
N ALA A 113 -6.64 -6.97 -23.35
CA ALA A 113 -5.69 -8.07 -23.23
C ALA A 113 -4.53 -7.72 -22.26
N TYR A 114 -4.84 -7.67 -20.96
CA TYR A 114 -3.88 -7.28 -19.92
C TYR A 114 -3.14 -8.46 -19.28
N GLY A 115 -2.10 -8.15 -18.50
CA GLY A 115 -1.40 -9.14 -17.69
C GLY A 115 -2.08 -9.39 -16.34
N LYS A 116 -2.48 -10.65 -16.10
CA LYS A 116 -3.00 -11.07 -14.79
C LYS A 116 -1.87 -11.22 -13.77
N ARG A 117 -0.73 -11.76 -14.20
CA ARG A 117 0.52 -11.75 -13.43
C ARG A 117 1.65 -11.23 -14.31
N TYR A 118 2.42 -10.28 -13.78
CA TYR A 118 3.58 -9.71 -14.47
C TYR A 118 4.55 -9.09 -13.47
N VAL A 119 5.78 -8.86 -13.93
CA VAL A 119 6.83 -8.21 -13.15
C VAL A 119 7.40 -7.03 -13.92
N LEU A 120 7.66 -5.93 -13.22
CA LEU A 120 8.49 -4.84 -13.71
C LEU A 120 9.89 -4.96 -13.12
N GLU A 121 10.87 -4.91 -14.01
CA GLU A 121 12.27 -5.17 -13.70
C GLU A 121 13.15 -4.04 -14.25
N ALA A 122 14.22 -3.74 -13.53
CA ALA A 122 15.25 -2.80 -13.96
C ALA A 122 16.60 -3.51 -14.11
N SER A 123 17.43 -3.04 -15.03
CA SER A 123 18.77 -3.55 -15.28
C SER A 123 19.74 -2.44 -15.67
N LYS A 124 20.99 -2.56 -15.24
CA LYS A 124 22.09 -1.65 -15.64
C LYS A 124 22.76 -2.10 -16.95
N ASN A 125 22.73 -3.39 -17.27
CA ASN A 125 23.46 -3.99 -18.38
C ASN A 125 22.57 -4.71 -19.41
N GLY A 126 21.26 -4.82 -19.15
CA GLY A 126 20.29 -5.45 -20.03
C GLY A 126 20.22 -6.98 -19.89
N THR A 127 21.01 -7.58 -18.99
CA THR A 127 21.07 -9.03 -18.74
C THR A 127 20.70 -9.40 -17.31
N ASP A 128 21.12 -8.60 -16.33
CA ASP A 128 20.84 -8.84 -14.91
C ASP A 128 19.65 -8.00 -14.47
N TRP A 129 18.56 -8.66 -14.10
CA TRP A 129 17.27 -8.02 -13.86
C TRP A 129 16.90 -8.08 -12.38
N THR A 130 16.52 -6.94 -11.82
CA THR A 130 16.00 -6.84 -10.46
C THR A 130 14.53 -6.44 -10.50
N PRO A 131 13.61 -7.25 -9.94
CA PRO A 131 12.21 -6.90 -9.86
C PRO A 131 12.00 -5.77 -8.84
N PHE A 132 11.20 -4.78 -9.20
CA PHE A 132 10.78 -3.69 -8.29
C PHE A 132 9.27 -3.58 -8.14
N TYR A 133 8.50 -4.28 -8.97
CA TYR A 133 7.06 -4.39 -8.83
C TYR A 133 6.60 -5.73 -9.36
N THR A 134 5.68 -6.40 -8.65
CA THR A 134 5.16 -7.71 -9.04
C THR A 134 3.65 -7.71 -8.87
N GLU A 135 2.93 -7.80 -9.98
CA GLU A 135 1.48 -7.99 -9.98
C GLU A 135 1.15 -9.47 -10.01
N THR A 136 0.23 -9.88 -9.14
CA THR A 136 -0.16 -11.27 -8.87
C THR A 136 -1.62 -11.56 -9.20
N ALA A 137 -2.44 -10.52 -9.34
CA ALA A 137 -3.87 -10.56 -9.65
C ALA A 137 -4.32 -9.26 -10.33
N GLY A 138 -3.68 -8.90 -11.44
CA GLY A 138 -3.96 -7.69 -12.21
C GLY A 138 -5.38 -7.67 -12.77
N THR A 139 -5.93 -6.47 -12.96
CA THR A 139 -7.30 -6.24 -13.45
C THR A 139 -7.36 -5.39 -14.74
N GLY A 140 -6.20 -5.10 -15.34
CA GLY A 140 -6.08 -4.19 -16.49
C GLY A 140 -6.25 -2.72 -16.11
N GLY A 141 -6.61 -1.88 -17.08
CA GLY A 141 -6.75 -0.44 -16.90
C GLY A 141 -5.41 0.29 -16.79
N SER A 142 -5.40 1.43 -16.09
CA SER A 142 -4.16 2.18 -15.82
C SER A 142 -3.57 1.73 -14.47
N VAL A 143 -2.29 1.37 -14.47
CA VAL A 143 -1.55 0.94 -13.27
C VAL A 143 -0.34 1.83 -13.09
N THR A 144 -0.23 2.46 -11.92
CA THR A 144 0.97 3.18 -11.50
C THR A 144 1.73 2.36 -10.48
N ALA A 145 2.99 2.06 -10.79
CA ALA A 145 3.93 1.40 -9.90
C ALA A 145 5.03 2.40 -9.49
N HIS A 146 4.94 2.93 -8.28
CA HIS A 146 6.00 3.74 -7.68
C HIS A 146 7.19 2.86 -7.26
N THR A 147 8.40 3.40 -7.26
CA THR A 147 9.58 2.62 -6.86
C THR A 147 9.86 2.74 -5.36
N TYR A 148 9.41 3.82 -4.70
CA TYR A 148 9.67 4.03 -3.27
C TYR A 148 8.95 3.00 -2.38
N PRO A 149 9.52 2.63 -1.20
CA PRO A 149 10.79 3.10 -0.63
C PRO A 149 12.04 2.50 -1.28
N GLN A 150 11.92 1.65 -2.29
CA GLN A 150 13.08 1.12 -3.00
C GLN A 150 13.66 2.18 -3.96
N GLU A 151 14.98 2.30 -4.01
CA GLU A 151 15.57 2.89 -5.22
C GLU A 151 15.49 1.89 -6.34
N VAL A 152 15.12 2.39 -7.50
CA VAL A 152 15.30 1.65 -8.74
C VAL A 152 16.16 2.54 -9.63
N THR A 153 17.37 2.07 -9.92
CA THR A 153 18.24 2.67 -10.93
C THR A 153 18.45 1.66 -12.04
N GLY A 154 18.31 2.09 -13.29
CA GLY A 154 18.50 1.20 -14.43
C GLY A 154 18.65 1.98 -15.72
N ARG A 155 19.35 1.37 -16.69
CA ARG A 155 19.33 1.81 -18.09
C ARG A 155 18.25 1.08 -18.87
N TYR A 156 17.96 -0.15 -18.49
CA TYR A 156 16.94 -0.96 -19.13
C TYR A 156 15.80 -1.22 -18.16
N LEU A 157 14.59 -1.02 -18.65
CA LEU A 157 13.34 -1.31 -17.94
C LEU A 157 12.59 -2.36 -18.75
N ARG A 158 11.97 -3.32 -18.07
CA ARG A 158 11.21 -4.38 -18.74
C ARG A 158 9.95 -4.70 -17.98
N LEU A 159 8.86 -4.88 -18.73
CA LEU A 159 7.72 -5.66 -18.28
C LEU A 159 7.87 -7.08 -18.80
N ARG A 160 7.74 -8.07 -17.92
CA ARG A 160 7.71 -9.48 -18.29
C ARG A 160 6.44 -10.14 -17.75
N GLY A 161 5.71 -10.76 -18.66
CA GLY A 161 4.56 -11.57 -18.35
C GLY A 161 4.91 -12.77 -17.48
N LEU A 162 3.94 -13.18 -16.67
CA LEU A 162 3.95 -14.44 -15.92
C LEU A 162 2.66 -15.26 -16.16
N GLU A 163 1.52 -14.57 -16.34
CA GLU A 163 0.23 -15.17 -16.69
C GLU A 163 -0.61 -14.14 -17.43
N ARG A 164 -1.17 -14.50 -18.58
CA ARG A 164 -2.09 -13.64 -19.35
C ARG A 164 -3.50 -13.69 -18.76
N ALA A 165 -4.23 -12.58 -18.81
CA ALA A 165 -5.62 -12.54 -18.35
C ALA A 165 -6.62 -13.10 -19.37
N THR A 166 -6.21 -13.19 -20.63
CA THR A 166 -7.04 -13.63 -21.75
C THR A 166 -6.25 -14.62 -22.63
N PRO A 167 -6.90 -15.32 -23.58
CA PRO A 167 -6.19 -16.15 -24.56
C PRO A 167 -5.24 -15.38 -25.51
N TYR A 168 -5.39 -14.05 -25.60
CA TYR A 168 -4.54 -13.17 -26.42
C TYR A 168 -3.21 -12.84 -25.72
N GLY A 169 -2.30 -12.14 -26.40
CA GLY A 169 -1.05 -11.64 -25.82
C GLY A 169 -1.26 -10.52 -24.79
N TYR A 170 -0.17 -9.97 -24.28
CA TYR A 170 -0.17 -8.73 -23.48
C TYR A 170 -0.28 -7.53 -24.40
N SER A 171 -1.15 -6.57 -24.09
CA SER A 171 -1.31 -5.37 -24.91
C SER A 171 -1.38 -4.09 -24.10
N LEU A 172 -0.58 -3.11 -24.51
CA LEU A 172 -0.40 -1.82 -23.85
C LEU A 172 -0.65 -0.68 -24.85
N TYR A 173 -1.56 0.22 -24.49
CA TYR A 173 -1.67 1.54 -25.14
C TYR A 173 -0.48 2.42 -24.77
N SER A 174 0.01 2.33 -23.53
CA SER A 174 1.23 3.05 -23.15
C SER A 174 2.01 2.37 -22.03
N PHE A 175 3.33 2.56 -22.07
CA PHE A 175 4.26 2.25 -20.99
C PHE A 175 5.11 3.51 -20.77
N LYS A 176 4.82 4.25 -19.70
CA LYS A 176 5.50 5.49 -19.34
C LYS A 176 6.44 5.24 -18.17
N VAL A 177 7.70 5.63 -18.30
CA VAL A 177 8.69 5.63 -17.22
C VAL A 177 8.88 7.07 -16.77
N TYR A 178 8.83 7.34 -15.48
CA TYR A 178 9.09 8.66 -14.90
C TYR A 178 10.37 8.60 -14.06
N GLY A 179 11.12 9.70 -14.05
CA GLY A 179 12.43 9.79 -13.43
C GLY A 179 13.43 10.52 -14.32
N GLY A 180 14.71 10.47 -13.97
CA GLY A 180 15.77 11.17 -14.68
C GLY A 180 17.17 10.72 -14.27
N GLU A 181 18.17 11.27 -14.93
CA GLU A 181 19.57 10.99 -14.57
C GLU A 181 19.82 11.38 -13.11
N PRO A 182 20.50 10.54 -12.31
CA PRO A 182 20.78 10.86 -10.92
C PRO A 182 21.51 12.20 -10.80
N ALA A 183 20.88 13.16 -10.12
CA ALA A 183 21.49 14.45 -9.90
C ALA A 183 22.63 14.35 -8.86
N PRO A 184 23.75 15.08 -9.06
CA PRO A 184 24.74 15.25 -8.01
C PRO A 184 24.14 15.99 -6.82
N ALA A 185 24.81 15.94 -5.67
CA ALA A 185 24.44 16.76 -4.52
C ALA A 185 24.31 18.25 -4.90
N SER A 186 23.21 18.87 -4.48
CA SER A 186 22.98 20.30 -4.71
C SER A 186 24.04 21.12 -3.99
N THR A 187 24.77 21.95 -4.74
CA THR A 187 25.75 22.91 -4.19
C THR A 187 25.13 24.27 -3.86
N THR A 188 23.89 24.51 -4.27
CA THR A 188 23.13 25.74 -4.03
C THR A 188 21.87 25.44 -3.23
N ARG A 189 21.30 26.47 -2.59
CA ARG A 189 20.08 26.31 -1.80
C ARG A 189 18.90 25.93 -2.72
N ALA A 190 18.28 24.79 -2.45
CA ALA A 190 17.14 24.26 -3.21
C ALA A 190 16.09 23.63 -2.27
N ASN A 191 14.87 23.40 -2.77
CA ASN A 191 13.89 22.56 -2.08
C ASN A 191 14.29 21.09 -2.29
N LEU A 192 14.92 20.50 -1.29
CA LEU A 192 15.43 19.14 -1.32
C LEU A 192 14.32 18.09 -1.23
N ALA A 193 13.11 18.47 -0.82
CA ALA A 193 11.97 17.58 -0.68
C ALA A 193 11.13 17.43 -1.95
N LEU A 194 11.29 18.31 -2.94
CA LEU A 194 10.46 18.31 -4.15
C LEU A 194 10.63 16.99 -4.91
N ASN A 195 9.51 16.34 -5.21
CA ASN A 195 9.38 15.01 -5.82
C ASN A 195 10.10 13.88 -5.06
N HIS A 196 10.46 14.08 -3.79
CA HIS A 196 11.10 13.03 -2.98
C HIS A 196 10.10 12.11 -2.28
N PRO A 197 10.48 10.85 -1.97
CA PRO A 197 9.59 9.97 -1.24
C PRO A 197 9.24 10.50 0.14
N ALA A 198 7.95 10.43 0.46
CA ALA A 198 7.43 10.71 1.78
C ALA A 198 6.71 9.48 2.36
N TYR A 199 6.74 9.36 3.68
CA TYR A 199 6.15 8.26 4.44
C TYR A 199 5.40 8.82 5.64
N SER A 200 4.40 8.09 6.13
CA SER A 200 3.73 8.41 7.38
C SER A 200 3.43 7.14 8.17
N ASN A 201 3.24 7.27 9.49
CA ASN A 201 2.69 6.16 10.28
C ASN A 201 1.18 5.96 10.07
N LEU A 202 0.50 6.92 9.46
CA LEU A 202 -0.91 6.81 9.11
C LEU A 202 -1.26 7.81 8.01
N TYR A 203 -2.20 7.43 7.14
CA TYR A 203 -2.97 8.37 6.35
C TYR A 203 -4.37 7.78 6.07
N GLN A 204 -5.35 8.63 5.83
CA GLN A 204 -6.77 8.22 5.83
C GLN A 204 -7.15 7.27 4.70
N HIS A 205 -6.62 7.50 3.49
CA HIS A 205 -6.81 6.64 2.31
C HIS A 205 -5.85 7.04 1.17
N ALA A 206 -5.77 6.26 0.10
CA ALA A 206 -4.85 6.50 -1.03
C ALA A 206 -4.88 7.92 -1.61
N GLY A 207 -6.05 8.57 -1.65
CA GLY A 207 -6.20 9.98 -2.06
C GLY A 207 -5.57 11.02 -1.12
N ASN A 208 -5.02 10.59 0.01
CA ASN A 208 -4.28 11.42 0.97
C ASN A 208 -2.88 10.86 1.28
N SER A 209 -2.26 10.24 0.27
CA SER A 209 -0.92 9.67 0.38
C SER A 209 0.11 10.69 0.89
N PRO A 210 1.10 10.25 1.69
CA PRO A 210 2.26 11.06 2.06
C PRO A 210 2.97 11.67 0.85
N ALA A 211 2.99 11.00 -0.30
CA ALA A 211 3.66 11.48 -1.51
C ALA A 211 3.17 12.85 -2.00
N PHE A 212 1.97 13.26 -1.59
CA PHE A 212 1.41 14.56 -1.96
C PHE A 212 2.08 15.73 -1.23
N VAL A 213 2.77 15.52 -0.11
CA VAL A 213 3.45 16.63 0.59
C VAL A 213 4.74 17.08 -0.11
N THR A 214 5.10 16.43 -1.20
CA THR A 214 6.35 16.66 -1.92
C THR A 214 6.11 16.89 -3.41
N ASP A 215 4.85 17.00 -3.84
CA ASP A 215 4.51 17.11 -5.27
C ASP A 215 4.61 18.56 -5.80
N GLY A 216 4.89 19.53 -4.91
CA GLY A 216 4.98 20.95 -5.22
C GLY A 216 3.61 21.65 -5.33
N GLY A 217 2.53 20.93 -5.05
CA GLY A 217 1.15 21.39 -5.18
C GLY A 217 0.57 21.92 -3.87
N TYR A 218 0.24 23.21 -3.83
CA TYR A 218 -0.56 23.78 -2.75
C TYR A 218 -1.41 24.97 -3.26
N PRO A 219 -2.61 25.18 -2.69
CA PRO A 219 -3.46 26.29 -3.10
C PRO A 219 -2.91 27.59 -2.51
N ALA A 220 -2.80 28.65 -3.31
CA ALA A 220 -2.23 29.93 -2.88
C ALA A 220 -2.99 30.56 -1.69
N ASN A 221 -4.28 30.24 -1.53
CA ASN A 221 -5.11 30.72 -0.44
C ASN A 221 -5.17 29.77 0.78
N LEU A 222 -4.49 28.62 0.73
CA LEU A 222 -4.50 27.57 1.77
C LEU A 222 -5.92 27.13 2.18
N LYS A 223 -6.84 27.13 1.20
CA LYS A 223 -8.24 26.80 1.41
C LYS A 223 -8.83 25.93 0.31
N ASP A 224 -8.49 26.19 -0.95
CA ASP A 224 -9.04 25.46 -2.08
C ASP A 224 -8.56 24.00 -2.09
N ASP A 225 -9.27 23.14 -2.81
CA ASP A 225 -8.88 21.73 -2.93
C ASP A 225 -7.54 21.58 -3.66
N ALA A 226 -6.64 20.81 -3.06
CA ALA A 226 -5.39 20.36 -3.65
C ALA A 226 -5.03 18.96 -3.14
N THR A 227 -4.02 18.35 -3.76
CA THR A 227 -3.37 17.14 -3.24
C THR A 227 -2.80 17.42 -1.85
N ARG A 228 -2.96 16.46 -0.93
CA ARG A 228 -2.52 16.62 0.45
C ARG A 228 -2.37 15.30 1.17
N TRP A 229 -1.50 15.24 2.16
CA TRP A 229 -1.49 14.18 3.16
C TRP A 229 -2.45 14.52 4.31
N SER A 230 -3.16 13.53 4.83
CA SER A 230 -4.00 13.68 6.03
C SER A 230 -3.95 12.45 6.93
N SER A 231 -3.99 12.66 8.24
CA SER A 231 -4.03 11.61 9.27
C SER A 231 -5.41 11.48 9.93
N ASP A 232 -5.55 10.53 10.85
CA ASP A 232 -6.64 10.52 11.85
C ASP A 232 -6.41 11.59 12.93
N TRP A 233 -7.36 11.70 13.87
CA TRP A 233 -7.41 12.71 14.94
C TRP A 233 -6.50 12.44 16.15
N ASN A 234 -5.67 11.40 16.11
CA ASN A 234 -4.80 11.03 17.21
C ASN A 234 -3.53 11.89 17.24
N ALA A 235 -2.94 12.02 18.43
CA ALA A 235 -1.61 12.62 18.56
C ALA A 235 -0.54 11.69 17.95
N ASP A 236 0.68 12.21 17.82
CA ASP A 236 1.88 11.47 17.38
C ASP A 236 1.77 10.86 15.99
N ARG A 237 1.01 11.53 15.11
CA ARG A 237 1.05 11.26 13.66
C ARG A 237 2.17 12.04 13.02
N TRP A 238 2.87 11.39 12.11
CA TRP A 238 4.02 12.00 11.47
C TRP A 238 4.01 11.77 9.97
N VAL A 239 4.60 12.72 9.25
CA VAL A 239 5.01 12.57 7.86
C VAL A 239 6.51 12.88 7.76
N THR A 240 7.22 12.03 7.05
CA THR A 240 8.68 12.04 6.89
C THR A 240 9.00 12.12 5.42
N VAL A 241 9.92 13.01 5.04
CA VAL A 241 10.53 13.05 3.71
C VAL A 241 11.91 12.41 3.78
N ASP A 242 12.21 11.53 2.84
CA ASP A 242 13.57 11.04 2.60
C ASP A 242 14.25 11.84 1.49
N LEU A 243 15.24 12.64 1.86
CA LEU A 243 16.02 13.48 0.95
C LEU A 243 16.99 12.67 0.07
N GLY A 244 17.02 11.33 0.18
CA GLY A 244 17.85 10.43 -0.62
C GLY A 244 19.28 10.29 -0.09
N ALA A 245 19.89 11.38 0.38
CA ALA A 245 21.20 11.35 1.04
C ALA A 245 21.30 12.37 2.18
N ALA A 246 22.40 12.28 2.93
CA ALA A 246 22.74 13.27 3.94
C ALA A 246 22.81 14.67 3.31
N SER A 247 22.07 15.60 3.90
CA SER A 247 21.86 16.96 3.41
C SER A 247 22.04 17.96 4.53
N THR A 248 22.44 19.20 4.20
CA THR A 248 22.45 20.31 5.15
C THR A 248 21.15 21.09 5.00
N ILE A 249 20.36 21.13 6.07
CA ILE A 249 19.00 21.68 6.11
C ILE A 249 19.05 23.01 6.86
N ASP A 250 18.47 24.07 6.28
CA ASP A 250 18.44 25.40 6.90
C ASP A 250 17.04 25.97 7.13
N THR A 251 16.06 25.60 6.30
CA THR A 251 14.66 26.03 6.45
C THR A 251 13.73 24.86 6.16
N VAL A 252 12.60 24.82 6.87
CA VAL A 252 11.46 23.94 6.54
C VAL A 252 10.22 24.78 6.36
N ASP A 253 9.51 24.60 5.25
CA ASP A 253 8.20 25.21 5.03
C ASP A 253 7.10 24.13 5.11
N LEU A 254 6.10 24.37 5.95
CA LEU A 254 4.92 23.52 6.10
C LEU A 254 3.69 24.28 5.64
N TYR A 255 3.08 23.84 4.55
CA TYR A 255 1.84 24.38 4.01
C TYR A 255 0.69 23.51 4.47
N TRP A 256 0.03 23.92 5.54
CA TRP A 256 -1.05 23.17 6.16
C TRP A 256 -2.40 23.46 5.51
N GLU A 257 -3.27 22.45 5.49
CA GLU A 257 -4.72 22.67 5.38
C GLU A 257 -5.25 23.30 6.69
N ALA A 258 -6.52 23.67 6.72
CA ALA A 258 -7.22 24.14 7.91
C ALA A 258 -7.02 23.25 9.16
N ALA A 259 -6.86 21.93 8.97
CA ALA A 259 -6.58 20.94 10.01
C ALA A 259 -5.07 20.83 10.32
N TYR A 260 -4.45 21.94 10.72
CA TYR A 260 -3.02 22.00 11.03
C TYR A 260 -2.67 21.52 12.45
N ALA A 261 -1.39 21.26 12.68
CA ALA A 261 -0.85 21.00 14.02
C ALA A 261 -0.74 22.31 14.83
N VAL A 262 -1.34 22.31 16.03
CA VAL A 262 -1.15 23.36 17.04
C VAL A 262 0.26 23.26 17.62
N ASP A 263 0.67 22.05 17.98
CA ASP A 263 2.01 21.70 18.42
C ASP A 263 2.58 20.57 17.55
N TYR A 264 3.84 20.69 17.17
CA TYR A 264 4.56 19.69 16.40
C TYR A 264 6.06 19.77 16.67
N GLN A 265 6.76 18.69 16.36
CA GLN A 265 8.22 18.65 16.35
C GLN A 265 8.71 18.45 14.92
N LEU A 266 9.61 19.33 14.47
CA LEU A 266 10.44 19.03 13.32
C LEU A 266 11.65 18.23 13.80
N GLN A 267 11.86 17.09 13.16
CA GLN A 267 12.90 16.15 13.53
C GLN A 267 13.74 15.79 12.33
N VAL A 268 15.01 15.50 12.57
CA VAL A 268 15.95 15.06 11.54
C VAL A 268 16.58 13.73 11.97
N SER A 269 16.85 12.87 10.99
CA SER A 269 17.50 11.58 11.19
C SER A 269 18.48 11.28 10.05
N ASP A 270 19.51 10.50 10.36
CA ASP A 270 20.44 9.97 9.36
C ASP A 270 20.03 8.57 8.88
N ASP A 271 19.23 7.84 9.67
CA ASP A 271 18.96 6.40 9.51
C ASP A 271 17.46 6.03 9.53
N ASN A 272 16.57 7.03 9.64
CA ASN A 272 15.12 6.90 9.78
C ASN A 272 14.67 6.15 11.05
N ARG A 273 15.55 5.99 12.05
CA ARG A 273 15.29 5.28 13.31
C ARG A 273 15.55 6.18 14.51
N THR A 274 16.71 6.83 14.49
CA THR A 274 17.16 7.72 15.55
C THR A 274 16.83 9.15 15.16
N TRP A 275 15.96 9.79 15.92
CA TRP A 275 15.41 11.11 15.61
C TRP A 275 15.85 12.14 16.63
N ARG A 276 16.21 13.33 16.15
CA ARG A 276 16.49 14.50 17.00
C ARG A 276 15.55 15.64 16.62
N THR A 277 14.94 16.26 17.62
CA THR A 277 14.10 17.45 17.43
C THR A 277 14.97 18.67 17.17
N VAL A 278 14.72 19.36 16.06
CA VAL A 278 15.45 20.56 15.63
C VAL A 278 14.61 21.83 15.75
N HIS A 279 13.29 21.69 15.84
CA HIS A 279 12.37 22.79 16.12
C HIS A 279 11.06 22.27 16.72
N GLN A 280 10.44 23.12 17.54
CA GLN A 280 9.08 22.98 18.06
C GLN A 280 8.52 24.41 18.24
N PRO A 281 7.24 24.68 17.90
CA PRO A 281 6.63 25.98 18.14
C PRO A 281 6.74 26.42 19.60
N SER A 282 6.91 27.72 19.83
CA SER A 282 6.95 28.28 21.17
C SER A 282 5.60 28.14 21.88
N ALA A 283 5.61 28.18 23.21
CA ALA A 283 4.37 28.15 24.00
C ALA A 283 3.38 29.27 23.61
N THR A 284 3.88 30.42 23.17
CA THR A 284 3.05 31.54 22.70
C THR A 284 2.39 31.23 21.35
N GLU A 285 3.13 30.64 20.40
CA GLU A 285 2.56 30.22 19.11
C GLU A 285 1.53 29.11 19.29
N ILE A 286 1.83 28.12 20.13
CA ILE A 286 0.91 27.05 20.52
C ILE A 286 -0.38 27.65 21.09
N ALA A 287 -0.27 28.58 22.04
CA ALA A 287 -1.45 29.22 22.65
C ALA A 287 -2.28 30.01 21.63
N ALA A 288 -1.63 30.75 20.72
CA ALA A 288 -2.30 31.50 19.66
C ALA A 288 -3.05 30.57 18.69
N ARG A 289 -2.41 29.46 18.28
CA ARG A 289 -3.02 28.44 17.40
C ARG A 289 -4.20 27.74 18.08
N ARG A 290 -4.06 27.38 19.35
CA ARG A 290 -5.14 26.78 20.16
C ARG A 290 -6.35 27.70 20.28
N GLY A 291 -6.12 29.02 20.39
CA GLY A 291 -7.18 30.02 20.42
C GLY A 291 -7.90 30.24 19.10
N ASN A 292 -7.35 29.80 17.96
CA ASN A 292 -7.93 29.99 16.62
C ASN A 292 -8.97 28.92 16.28
N VAL A 293 -10.05 28.87 17.06
CA VAL A 293 -11.17 27.93 16.88
C VAL A 293 -12.19 28.54 15.91
N LYS A 294 -12.42 27.87 14.77
CA LYS A 294 -13.40 28.26 13.74
C LYS A 294 -14.25 27.07 13.32
N SER A 295 -15.36 27.32 12.64
CA SER A 295 -16.09 26.28 11.92
C SER A 295 -15.21 25.72 10.79
N PRO A 296 -15.37 24.44 10.37
CA PRO A 296 -14.59 23.88 9.26
C PRO A 296 -14.68 24.72 7.96
N GLY A 297 -15.85 25.26 7.61
CA GLY A 297 -16.04 26.06 6.39
C GLY A 297 -15.37 27.45 6.42
N ASP A 298 -15.21 28.04 7.61
CA ASP A 298 -14.58 29.36 7.80
C ASP A 298 -13.08 29.27 8.10
N ALA A 299 -12.59 28.07 8.39
CA ALA A 299 -11.19 27.83 8.66
C ALA A 299 -10.36 27.95 7.38
N VAL A 300 -9.14 28.48 7.55
CA VAL A 300 -8.09 28.53 6.53
C VAL A 300 -6.88 27.80 7.10
N GLY A 301 -6.06 27.26 6.22
CA GLY A 301 -4.77 26.67 6.56
C GLY A 301 -3.75 27.66 7.10
N LEU A 302 -2.54 27.17 7.28
CA LEU A 302 -1.42 27.91 7.88
C LEU A 302 -0.15 27.62 7.08
N HIS A 303 0.72 28.61 6.90
CA HIS A 303 2.06 28.41 6.40
C HIS A 303 3.05 28.71 7.52
N ASP A 304 3.82 27.70 7.92
CA ASP A 304 4.96 27.88 8.80
C ASP A 304 6.24 27.87 7.97
N SER A 305 7.01 28.96 8.05
CA SER A 305 8.36 29.04 7.50
C SER A 305 9.38 29.03 8.62
N VAL A 306 9.94 27.85 8.90
CA VAL A 306 10.82 27.61 10.04
C VAL A 306 12.27 27.72 9.60
N LYS A 307 12.91 28.87 9.90
CA LYS A 307 14.37 29.01 9.79
C LYS A 307 15.04 28.37 11.00
N LEU A 308 15.89 27.38 10.78
CA LEU A 308 16.63 26.75 11.87
C LEU A 308 17.70 27.72 12.42
N PRO A 309 17.91 27.79 13.75
CA PRO A 309 18.90 28.69 14.35
C PRO A 309 20.32 28.45 13.81
N GLN A 310 20.63 27.21 13.46
CA GLN A 310 21.83 26.78 12.75
C GLN A 310 21.44 25.68 11.76
N PRO A 311 22.09 25.59 10.58
CA PRO A 311 21.89 24.47 9.68
C PRO A 311 22.20 23.13 10.37
N VAL A 312 21.44 22.10 10.04
CA VAL A 312 21.59 20.74 10.61
C VAL A 312 21.79 19.73 9.48
N THR A 313 22.53 18.65 9.75
CA THR A 313 22.81 17.63 8.73
C THR A 313 21.96 16.37 8.89
N GLY A 314 21.22 15.94 7.89
CA GLY A 314 20.61 14.61 7.90
C GLY A 314 19.94 14.23 6.60
N ARG A 315 19.45 12.99 6.53
CA ARG A 315 18.82 12.43 5.33
C ARG A 315 17.30 12.47 5.39
N TYR A 316 16.73 12.29 6.57
CA TYR A 316 15.29 12.24 6.77
C TYR A 316 14.83 13.45 7.57
N VAL A 317 13.74 14.07 7.15
CA VAL A 317 13.10 15.18 7.87
C VAL A 317 11.66 14.83 8.15
N ARG A 318 11.24 14.95 9.41
CA ARG A 318 9.92 14.53 9.87
C ARG A 318 9.20 15.68 10.54
N MET A 319 7.93 15.84 10.22
CA MET A 319 6.96 16.55 11.06
C MET A 319 6.26 15.52 11.94
N LEU A 320 6.36 15.67 13.26
CA LEU A 320 5.64 14.88 14.26
C LEU A 320 4.60 15.75 14.95
N GLY A 321 3.32 15.54 14.67
CA GLY A 321 2.21 16.28 15.28
C GLY A 321 1.99 15.84 16.73
N LYS A 322 2.02 16.79 17.67
CA LYS A 322 1.83 16.55 19.11
C LYS A 322 0.44 16.97 19.58
N GLU A 323 -0.11 18.03 19.00
CA GLU A 323 -1.46 18.52 19.27
C GLU A 323 -2.09 19.03 17.97
N ARG A 324 -3.30 18.56 17.66
CA ARG A 324 -4.08 19.01 16.50
C ARG A 324 -4.91 20.26 16.82
N ARG A 325 -5.27 21.01 15.78
CA ARG A 325 -6.22 22.12 15.89
C ARG A 325 -7.61 21.63 16.34
N SER A 326 -8.23 22.42 17.22
CA SER A 326 -9.64 22.28 17.56
C SER A 326 -10.53 23.11 16.63
N PHE A 327 -11.68 22.55 16.24
CA PHE A 327 -12.71 23.23 15.45
C PHE A 327 -13.96 23.45 16.29
N TYR A 328 -14.74 24.49 15.96
CA TYR A 328 -16.11 24.60 16.44
C TYR A 328 -16.94 23.54 15.72
N ASN A 329 -17.31 22.47 16.42
CA ASN A 329 -18.07 21.37 15.85
C ASN A 329 -19.52 21.35 16.40
N PRO A 330 -20.51 21.86 15.66
CA PRO A 330 -21.92 21.72 16.01
C PRO A 330 -22.50 20.35 15.65
N ALA A 331 -21.76 19.49 14.95
CA ALA A 331 -22.15 18.13 14.56
C ALA A 331 -21.80 17.11 15.66
N PRO A 332 -22.41 15.90 15.68
CA PRO A 332 -22.03 14.85 16.61
C PRO A 332 -20.54 14.51 16.55
N SER A 333 -20.02 13.87 17.60
CA SER A 333 -18.61 13.58 17.91
C SER A 333 -17.79 12.85 16.82
N THR A 334 -18.37 12.53 15.68
CA THR A 334 -17.81 11.74 14.57
C THR A 334 -17.06 12.57 13.51
N ALA A 335 -17.18 13.91 13.50
CA ALA A 335 -16.39 14.77 12.61
C ALA A 335 -15.11 15.30 13.31
N GLN A 336 -14.16 14.40 13.61
CA GLN A 336 -12.86 14.77 14.17
C GLN A 336 -11.80 14.79 13.06
N PHE A 337 -11.12 15.92 12.91
CA PHE A 337 -10.06 16.10 11.92
C PHE A 337 -8.69 15.77 12.52
N GLY A 338 -7.80 15.23 11.70
CA GLY A 338 -6.40 14.96 12.04
C GLY A 338 -5.46 16.11 11.77
N TYR A 339 -4.23 15.77 11.38
CA TYR A 339 -3.30 16.69 10.74
C TYR A 339 -3.46 16.59 9.23
N SER A 340 -3.34 17.71 8.52
CA SER A 340 -3.41 17.74 7.07
C SER A 340 -2.47 18.77 6.47
N LEU A 341 -1.65 18.33 5.51
CA LEU A 341 -0.54 19.09 4.93
C LEU A 341 -0.61 19.02 3.40
N TYR A 342 -0.68 20.18 2.75
CA TYR A 342 -0.59 20.31 1.30
C TYR A 342 0.85 20.04 0.85
N GLU A 343 1.84 20.70 1.47
CA GLU A 343 3.24 20.62 1.03
C GLU A 343 4.20 20.73 2.22
N PHE A 344 5.31 19.97 2.16
CA PHE A 344 6.42 19.91 3.10
C PHE A 344 7.73 20.16 2.35
N GLN A 345 8.18 21.41 2.36
CA GLN A 345 9.43 21.79 1.71
C GLN A 345 10.59 21.77 2.70
N VAL A 346 11.72 21.23 2.25
CA VAL A 346 12.97 21.18 3.02
C VAL A 346 14.04 21.90 2.24
N TRP A 347 14.49 23.06 2.72
CA TRP A 347 15.46 23.88 2.01
C TRP A 347 16.87 23.72 2.55
N GLY A 348 17.82 23.57 1.63
CA GLY A 348 19.22 23.37 1.98
C GLY A 348 20.12 23.02 0.81
N THR A 349 21.24 22.37 1.12
CA THR A 349 22.24 21.85 0.15
C THR A 349 22.51 20.36 0.41
N GLY A 350 23.09 19.63 -0.54
CA GLY A 350 23.37 18.20 -0.41
C GLY A 350 22.42 17.31 -1.21
N GLY A 351 22.14 16.10 -0.72
CA GLY A 351 21.05 15.25 -1.23
C GLY A 351 21.44 14.10 -2.17
N SER A 352 22.55 14.14 -2.90
CA SER A 352 22.92 13.23 -4.03
C SER A 352 22.02 12.00 -4.28
N ALA A 353 21.35 11.98 -5.43
CA ALA A 353 20.43 10.92 -5.83
C ALA A 353 21.14 9.65 -6.28
N SER A 354 22.47 9.68 -6.31
CA SER A 354 23.34 8.52 -6.46
C SER A 354 23.44 7.66 -5.18
N ALA A 355 22.90 8.13 -4.06
CA ALA A 355 22.94 7.41 -2.80
C ALA A 355 21.92 6.27 -2.78
N ALA A 356 22.38 5.04 -3.04
CA ALA A 356 21.52 3.86 -3.10
C ALA A 356 20.70 3.65 -1.81
N TYR A 357 19.39 3.39 -1.95
CA TYR A 357 18.61 2.78 -0.88
C TYR A 357 19.08 1.35 -0.61
N PRO A 358 18.98 0.87 0.65
CA PRO A 358 19.17 -0.54 0.94
C PRO A 358 18.22 -1.39 0.10
N ALA A 359 18.73 -2.50 -0.46
CA ALA A 359 17.88 -3.49 -1.10
C ALA A 359 16.85 -4.02 -0.08
N LEU A 360 15.64 -4.35 -0.55
CA LEU A 360 14.69 -5.05 0.30
C LEU A 360 15.23 -6.43 0.68
N PRO A 361 14.87 -6.97 1.85
CA PRO A 361 15.23 -8.31 2.22
C PRO A 361 14.72 -9.33 1.20
N GLY A 362 15.58 -10.27 0.81
CA GLY A 362 15.20 -11.38 -0.07
C GLY A 362 14.51 -12.52 0.68
N GLU A 363 14.12 -13.55 -0.07
CA GLU A 363 13.60 -14.80 0.51
C GLU A 363 14.61 -15.47 1.44
N GLN A 364 14.12 -16.00 2.55
CA GLN A 364 14.97 -16.79 3.46
C GLN A 364 15.23 -18.18 2.83
N PRO A 365 16.49 -18.65 2.79
CA PRO A 365 16.80 -20.01 2.36
C PRO A 365 16.36 -21.04 3.40
N GLY A 366 16.44 -22.32 3.07
CA GLY A 366 16.15 -23.42 4.00
C GLY A 366 14.74 -24.01 3.86
N THR A 367 14.45 -24.99 4.71
CA THR A 367 13.19 -25.75 4.73
C THR A 367 12.40 -25.43 5.99
N TYR A 368 11.07 -25.39 5.86
CA TYR A 368 10.17 -25.22 7.00
C TYR A 368 10.33 -26.34 8.04
N ARG A 369 10.32 -25.95 9.32
CA ARG A 369 10.27 -26.83 10.48
C ARG A 369 9.24 -26.30 11.46
N THR A 370 8.47 -27.20 12.06
CA THR A 370 7.48 -26.82 13.09
C THR A 370 8.17 -26.21 14.31
N THR A 371 7.81 -24.99 14.66
CA THR A 371 8.29 -24.27 15.86
C THR A 371 7.20 -24.11 16.91
N PHE A 372 5.93 -24.19 16.51
CA PHE A 372 4.78 -24.22 17.39
C PHE A 372 3.73 -25.20 16.85
N PHE A 373 3.13 -25.98 17.75
CA PHE A 373 2.04 -26.88 17.42
C PHE A 373 1.13 -27.09 18.63
N ASP A 374 -0.18 -27.08 18.39
CA ASP A 374 -1.18 -27.52 19.35
C ASP A 374 -2.29 -28.27 18.60
N ASP A 375 -2.59 -29.49 19.06
CA ASP A 375 -3.66 -30.35 18.54
C ASP A 375 -4.89 -30.38 19.45
N PHE A 376 -4.86 -29.63 20.56
CA PHE A 376 -5.97 -29.49 21.50
C PHE A 376 -6.53 -30.83 22.03
N THR A 377 -5.73 -31.90 22.01
CA THR A 377 -6.12 -33.23 22.50
C THR A 377 -6.08 -33.33 24.02
N SER A 378 -5.45 -32.37 24.69
CA SER A 378 -5.40 -32.28 26.15
C SER A 378 -6.78 -32.00 26.75
N ALA A 379 -7.01 -32.46 27.99
CA ALA A 379 -8.29 -32.32 28.69
C ALA A 379 -8.70 -30.86 29.00
N ALA A 380 -7.76 -29.92 28.88
CA ALA A 380 -7.99 -28.48 29.00
C ALA A 380 -7.03 -27.72 28.07
N LEU A 381 -7.32 -26.44 27.84
CA LEU A 381 -6.45 -25.54 27.09
C LEU A 381 -5.05 -25.46 27.74
N ASP A 382 -4.00 -25.66 26.95
CA ASP A 382 -2.62 -25.48 27.40
C ASP A 382 -2.31 -23.99 27.63
N ARG A 383 -2.39 -23.58 28.90
CA ARG A 383 -2.14 -22.18 29.31
C ARG A 383 -0.68 -21.75 29.21
N THR A 384 0.24 -22.68 28.96
CA THR A 384 1.64 -22.33 28.68
C THR A 384 1.82 -21.83 27.26
N LYS A 385 0.93 -22.26 26.34
CA LYS A 385 0.89 -21.83 24.94
C LYS A 385 -0.10 -20.69 24.70
N TRP A 386 -1.26 -20.75 25.37
CA TRP A 386 -2.38 -19.87 25.10
C TRP A 386 -2.79 -19.05 26.31
N ARG A 387 -3.00 -17.75 26.09
CA ARG A 387 -3.67 -16.85 27.02
C ARG A 387 -5.13 -16.73 26.59
N VAL A 388 -6.05 -16.78 27.56
CA VAL A 388 -7.45 -16.40 27.33
C VAL A 388 -7.56 -14.89 27.47
N VAL A 389 -8.07 -14.22 26.44
CA VAL A 389 -8.22 -12.76 26.38
C VAL A 389 -9.60 -12.39 26.90
N ARG A 390 -9.68 -11.48 27.87
CA ARG A 390 -10.95 -11.04 28.46
C ARG A 390 -11.21 -9.56 28.18
N THR A 391 -12.46 -9.26 27.82
CA THR A 391 -12.92 -7.88 27.67
C THR A 391 -12.76 -7.13 29.00
N GLY A 392 -12.23 -5.90 28.95
CA GLY A 392 -11.97 -5.08 30.12
C GLY A 392 -10.73 -5.47 30.94
N SER A 393 -9.97 -6.48 30.51
CA SER A 393 -8.69 -6.87 31.13
C SER A 393 -7.55 -6.73 30.13
N GLU A 394 -7.42 -7.69 29.19
CA GLU A 394 -6.38 -7.67 28.16
C GLU A 394 -6.76 -6.83 26.94
N MET A 395 -8.05 -6.56 26.74
CA MET A 395 -8.52 -5.72 25.63
C MET A 395 -9.76 -4.90 26.00
N GLY A 396 -9.95 -3.77 25.33
CA GLY A 396 -11.20 -2.99 25.38
C GLY A 396 -12.26 -3.49 24.39
N PRO A 397 -13.48 -2.91 24.40
CA PRO A 397 -14.43 -3.10 23.31
C PRO A 397 -13.87 -2.53 22.00
N VAL A 398 -13.99 -3.30 20.93
CA VAL A 398 -13.58 -2.92 19.57
C VAL A 398 -14.71 -3.25 18.59
N ASN A 399 -14.71 -2.59 17.43
CA ASN A 399 -15.59 -2.85 16.29
C ASN A 399 -17.11 -2.90 16.56
N GLY A 400 -17.58 -2.44 17.72
CA GLY A 400 -18.98 -2.50 18.14
C GLY A 400 -19.55 -3.93 18.28
N GLU A 401 -18.69 -4.90 18.58
CA GLU A 401 -19.06 -6.31 18.80
C GLU A 401 -19.96 -6.49 20.03
N SER A 402 -20.87 -7.47 19.99
CA SER A 402 -21.94 -7.65 20.99
C SER A 402 -21.55 -8.52 22.19
N GLN A 403 -20.44 -9.27 22.10
CA GLN A 403 -19.98 -10.18 23.16
C GLN A 403 -18.98 -9.54 24.12
N ALA A 404 -18.97 -10.02 25.36
CA ALA A 404 -17.78 -9.98 26.20
C ALA A 404 -16.97 -11.28 26.01
N TYR A 405 -15.67 -11.17 25.80
CA TYR A 405 -14.77 -12.32 25.90
C TYR A 405 -14.48 -12.63 27.37
N VAL A 406 -14.63 -13.90 27.76
CA VAL A 406 -14.52 -14.35 29.16
C VAL A 406 -13.72 -15.65 29.26
N ASP A 407 -13.09 -15.88 30.42
CA ASP A 407 -12.45 -17.15 30.74
C ASP A 407 -13.46 -18.09 31.42
N SER A 408 -14.22 -18.82 30.61
CA SER A 408 -15.24 -19.76 31.04
C SER A 408 -15.22 -20.99 30.14
N THR A 409 -15.48 -22.16 30.72
CA THR A 409 -15.59 -23.43 29.97
C THR A 409 -16.76 -23.44 28.97
N ASP A 410 -17.77 -22.60 29.17
CA ASP A 410 -18.85 -22.43 28.18
C ASP A 410 -18.32 -21.84 26.87
N ASN A 411 -17.27 -21.03 26.95
CA ASN A 411 -16.76 -20.21 25.87
C ASN A 411 -15.41 -20.68 25.32
N VAL A 412 -14.54 -21.23 26.16
CA VAL A 412 -13.22 -21.74 25.79
C VAL A 412 -13.00 -23.09 26.48
N ARG A 413 -12.94 -24.16 25.69
CA ARG A 413 -12.68 -25.52 26.20
C ARG A 413 -12.07 -26.40 25.13
N THR A 414 -11.47 -27.51 25.53
CA THR A 414 -11.19 -28.61 24.62
C THR A 414 -12.32 -29.64 24.72
N GLU A 415 -12.77 -30.15 23.58
CA GLU A 415 -13.87 -31.10 23.48
C GLU A 415 -13.61 -32.00 22.26
N ASN A 416 -13.66 -33.32 22.43
CA ASN A 416 -13.50 -34.30 21.35
C ASN A 416 -12.23 -34.13 20.48
N GLY A 417 -11.12 -33.70 21.09
CA GLY A 417 -9.85 -33.51 20.38
C GLY A 417 -9.79 -32.22 19.56
N SER A 418 -10.56 -31.20 19.92
CA SER A 418 -10.50 -29.88 19.30
C SER A 418 -10.70 -28.78 20.34
N LEU A 419 -10.18 -27.59 20.07
CA LEU A 419 -10.56 -26.37 20.77
C LEU A 419 -11.96 -25.95 20.32
N VAL A 420 -12.80 -25.57 21.27
CA VAL A 420 -14.11 -24.99 21.04
C VAL A 420 -14.12 -23.55 21.54
N LEU A 421 -14.45 -22.62 20.65
CA LEU A 421 -14.80 -21.24 20.96
C LEU A 421 -16.31 -21.09 20.84
N GLY A 422 -17.00 -21.09 21.98
CA GLY A 422 -18.46 -21.11 22.07
C GLY A 422 -19.06 -19.73 22.34
N ALA A 423 -20.20 -19.44 21.71
CA ALA A 423 -21.03 -18.29 22.01
C ALA A 423 -22.13 -18.68 23.02
N LYS A 424 -22.44 -17.78 23.96
CA LYS A 424 -23.51 -17.95 24.94
C LYS A 424 -24.34 -16.69 25.07
N TYR A 425 -25.65 -16.83 25.10
CA TYR A 425 -26.57 -15.74 25.42
C TYR A 425 -26.88 -15.76 26.91
N CYS A 426 -26.78 -14.61 27.56
CA CYS A 426 -27.00 -14.51 28.99
C CYS A 426 -27.65 -13.20 29.45
N LYS A 427 -28.08 -12.32 28.54
CA LYS A 427 -28.76 -11.03 28.78
C LYS A 427 -28.33 -10.28 30.05
N GLY A 428 -27.43 -9.31 29.89
CA GLY A 428 -26.96 -8.43 30.95
C GLY A 428 -26.16 -9.14 32.04
N CYS A 429 -25.69 -10.37 31.81
CA CYS A 429 -25.01 -11.14 32.86
C CYS A 429 -23.55 -10.73 33.08
N THR A 430 -22.94 -10.04 32.11
CA THR A 430 -21.52 -9.70 32.16
C THR A 430 -21.33 -8.20 32.08
N SER A 431 -20.67 -7.62 33.08
CA SER A 431 -20.18 -6.24 33.03
C SER A 431 -18.67 -6.27 32.94
N ALA A 432 -18.12 -5.70 31.88
CA ALA A 432 -16.69 -5.74 31.55
C ALA A 432 -16.30 -4.48 30.77
N GLY A 433 -15.10 -3.94 30.98
CA GLY A 433 -14.58 -2.82 30.18
C GLY A 433 -15.50 -1.58 30.15
N GLY A 434 -16.29 -1.36 31.20
CA GLY A 434 -17.26 -0.25 31.30
C GLY A 434 -18.60 -0.48 30.60
N GLY A 435 -18.83 -1.64 29.96
CA GLY A 435 -20.09 -2.01 29.32
C GLY A 435 -20.81 -3.17 30.01
N THR A 436 -22.06 -3.39 29.64
CA THR A 436 -22.87 -4.56 30.02
C THR A 436 -23.25 -5.33 28.76
N TYR A 437 -23.03 -6.64 28.78
CA TYR A 437 -23.11 -7.51 27.62
C TYR A 437 -24.18 -8.58 27.78
N ASP A 438 -24.90 -8.83 26.69
CA ASP A 438 -25.93 -9.87 26.59
C ASP A 438 -25.37 -11.21 26.11
N PHE A 439 -24.14 -11.22 25.62
CA PHE A 439 -23.46 -12.39 25.08
C PHE A 439 -22.07 -12.56 25.68
N THR A 440 -21.62 -13.80 25.82
CA THR A 440 -20.21 -14.12 26.04
C THR A 440 -19.67 -14.98 24.92
N SER A 441 -18.36 -14.87 24.65
CA SER A 441 -17.66 -15.70 23.69
C SER A 441 -16.21 -15.97 24.10
N GLY A 442 -15.48 -16.72 23.28
CA GLY A 442 -14.07 -17.07 23.48
C GLY A 442 -13.11 -16.32 22.56
N ARG A 443 -11.98 -15.87 23.12
CA ARG A 443 -10.79 -15.39 22.41
C ARG A 443 -9.55 -15.90 23.12
N ILE A 444 -8.62 -16.46 22.36
CA ILE A 444 -7.31 -16.87 22.86
C ILE A 444 -6.21 -16.31 21.96
N ASP A 445 -5.04 -16.08 22.54
CA ASP A 445 -3.85 -15.68 21.80
C ASP A 445 -2.57 -16.32 22.34
N THR A 446 -1.50 -16.27 21.54
CA THR A 446 -0.16 -16.67 21.96
C THR A 446 0.68 -15.50 22.47
N ASN A 447 0.12 -14.30 22.61
CA ASN A 447 0.88 -13.12 23.04
C ASN A 447 1.57 -13.39 24.39
N THR A 448 2.82 -12.96 24.54
CA THR A 448 3.73 -13.24 25.68
C THR A 448 4.08 -14.72 25.89
N ARG A 449 3.56 -15.65 25.08
CA ARG A 449 3.82 -17.10 25.15
C ARG A 449 4.64 -17.59 23.96
N PHE A 450 4.26 -17.18 22.77
CA PHE A 450 4.93 -17.48 21.51
C PHE A 450 4.63 -16.38 20.50
N ASP A 451 5.67 -15.75 20.01
CA ASP A 451 5.63 -14.84 18.87
C ASP A 451 6.78 -15.17 17.91
N PHE A 452 6.63 -14.77 16.65
CA PHE A 452 7.56 -15.16 15.60
C PHE A 452 7.56 -14.14 14.47
N THR A 453 8.66 -14.09 13.73
CA THR A 453 8.75 -13.35 12.47
C THR A 453 8.99 -14.32 11.32
N TYR A 454 8.17 -14.22 10.28
CA TYR A 454 8.16 -15.08 9.08
C TYR A 454 7.86 -16.55 9.38
N GLY A 455 7.23 -17.22 8.42
CA GLY A 455 6.83 -18.61 8.59
C GLY A 455 5.64 -19.00 7.72
N ARG A 456 5.23 -20.27 7.86
CA ARG A 456 3.89 -20.72 7.48
C ARG A 456 3.08 -20.89 8.76
N VAL A 457 1.93 -20.23 8.83
CA VAL A 457 0.99 -20.36 9.95
C VAL A 457 -0.27 -20.98 9.40
N SER A 458 -0.77 -22.03 10.05
CA SER A 458 -1.96 -22.74 9.58
C SER A 458 -2.80 -23.25 10.74
N ALA A 459 -4.12 -23.29 10.50
CA ALA A 459 -5.07 -23.88 11.41
C ALA A 459 -6.14 -24.66 10.63
N ARG A 460 -6.54 -25.81 11.15
CA ARG A 460 -7.69 -26.56 10.62
C ARG A 460 -8.92 -26.26 11.45
N MET A 461 -9.93 -25.67 10.83
CA MET A 461 -11.08 -25.09 11.53
C MET A 461 -12.41 -25.47 10.87
N LYS A 462 -13.46 -25.43 11.68
CA LYS A 462 -14.87 -25.50 11.28
C LYS A 462 -15.61 -24.32 11.90
N LEU A 463 -16.39 -23.60 11.08
CA LEU A 463 -16.93 -22.28 11.41
C LEU A 463 -18.46 -22.32 11.62
N PRO A 464 -19.01 -21.49 12.51
CA PRO A 464 -20.45 -21.35 12.64
C PRO A 464 -21.02 -20.56 11.46
N VAL A 465 -21.99 -21.14 10.75
CA VAL A 465 -22.76 -20.46 9.70
C VAL A 465 -23.96 -19.76 10.31
N GLY A 466 -24.23 -18.52 9.93
CA GLY A 466 -25.34 -17.67 10.39
C GLY A 466 -24.91 -16.22 10.51
N ASP A 467 -25.66 -15.31 9.88
CA ASP A 467 -25.38 -13.87 9.85
C ASP A 467 -24.98 -13.32 11.22
N GLY A 468 -23.92 -12.52 11.26
CA GLY A 468 -23.39 -11.94 12.50
C GLY A 468 -22.45 -12.83 13.29
N PHE A 469 -22.28 -14.11 12.96
CA PHE A 469 -21.19 -14.90 13.57
C PHE A 469 -19.87 -14.56 12.89
N TRP A 470 -18.91 -14.10 13.68
CA TRP A 470 -17.63 -13.59 13.16
C TRP A 470 -16.44 -14.35 13.74
N PRO A 471 -16.19 -15.61 13.30
CA PRO A 471 -14.97 -16.33 13.65
C PRO A 471 -13.76 -15.74 12.92
N ALA A 472 -12.61 -15.73 13.60
CA ALA A 472 -11.37 -15.24 13.01
C ALA A 472 -10.14 -16.06 13.47
N PHE A 473 -9.19 -16.21 12.55
CA PHE A 473 -7.84 -16.71 12.75
C PHE A 473 -6.86 -15.73 12.11
N TRP A 474 -6.03 -15.10 12.93
CA TRP A 474 -5.28 -13.92 12.52
C TRP A 474 -4.02 -13.74 13.37
N LEU A 475 -3.18 -12.80 12.93
CA LEU A 475 -1.95 -12.41 13.57
C LEU A 475 -1.98 -10.91 13.89
N LEU A 476 -1.33 -10.52 14.98
CA LEU A 476 -1.16 -9.12 15.37
C LEU A 476 0.28 -8.86 15.83
N GLY A 477 0.83 -7.69 15.49
CA GLY A 477 2.15 -7.26 15.94
C GLY A 477 2.31 -7.31 17.45
N SER A 478 3.39 -7.94 17.94
CA SER A 478 3.72 -8.02 19.37
C SER A 478 3.97 -6.63 20.00
N ASN A 479 4.19 -5.60 19.18
CA ASN A 479 4.39 -4.20 19.59
C ASN A 479 3.10 -3.36 19.57
N VAL A 480 1.91 -3.96 19.41
CA VAL A 480 0.64 -3.21 19.33
C VAL A 480 0.34 -2.36 20.57
N ASP A 481 0.80 -2.79 21.74
CA ASP A 481 0.58 -2.06 23.00
C ASP A 481 1.57 -0.89 23.19
N ASP A 482 2.56 -0.73 22.32
CA ASP A 482 3.41 0.45 22.29
C ASP A 482 2.59 1.62 21.71
N PRO A 483 2.29 2.68 22.48
CA PRO A 483 1.48 3.80 22.00
C PRO A 483 2.13 4.56 20.84
N SER A 484 3.45 4.42 20.63
CA SER A 484 4.15 5.01 19.49
C SER A 484 4.02 4.19 18.19
N VAL A 485 3.61 2.92 18.30
CA VAL A 485 3.27 2.06 17.17
C VAL A 485 1.76 2.01 17.05
N SER A 486 1.07 1.35 17.98
CA SER A 486 -0.37 1.10 17.99
C SER A 486 -0.90 0.47 16.69
N TRP A 487 -2.16 0.05 16.69
CA TRP A 487 -2.83 -0.32 15.45
C TRP A 487 -3.11 0.93 14.59
N PRO A 488 -2.94 0.91 13.25
CA PRO A 488 -2.59 -0.25 12.41
C PRO A 488 -1.07 -0.39 12.16
N ALA A 489 -0.22 0.47 12.71
CA ALA A 489 1.22 0.43 12.44
C ALA A 489 1.92 -0.82 12.98
N SER A 490 1.32 -1.50 13.97
CA SER A 490 1.78 -2.80 14.46
C SER A 490 1.65 -3.92 13.42
N GLY A 491 0.81 -3.73 12.40
CA GLY A 491 0.47 -4.75 11.41
C GLY A 491 -0.54 -5.78 11.93
N GLU A 492 -1.52 -6.11 11.10
CA GLU A 492 -2.52 -7.18 11.31
C GLU A 492 -2.56 -8.07 10.06
N THR A 493 -2.66 -9.39 10.26
CA THR A 493 -2.76 -10.36 9.17
C THR A 493 -3.89 -11.32 9.45
N ASP A 494 -5.01 -11.12 8.78
CA ASP A 494 -6.19 -11.96 8.89
C ASP A 494 -6.08 -13.12 7.91
N ILE A 495 -5.75 -14.29 8.46
CA ILE A 495 -5.56 -15.51 7.69
C ILE A 495 -6.90 -16.07 7.25
N MET A 496 -7.90 -15.97 8.13
CA MET A 496 -9.29 -16.31 7.86
C MET A 496 -10.21 -15.48 8.74
N GLU A 497 -11.14 -14.79 8.11
CA GLU A 497 -12.37 -14.30 8.74
C GLU A 497 -13.59 -14.81 7.99
N ASN A 498 -14.73 -14.83 8.68
CA ASN A 498 -16.04 -15.07 8.09
C ASN A 498 -17.08 -14.24 8.87
N ILE A 499 -18.22 -13.95 8.26
CA ILE A 499 -19.32 -13.19 8.89
C ILE A 499 -20.66 -13.93 8.80
N GLY A 500 -20.59 -15.26 8.90
CA GLY A 500 -21.74 -16.15 8.92
C GLY A 500 -22.11 -16.76 7.57
N TYR A 501 -21.46 -16.37 6.48
CA TYR A 501 -21.73 -16.95 5.16
C TYR A 501 -21.19 -18.37 5.05
N ALA A 502 -21.97 -19.24 4.42
CA ALA A 502 -21.61 -20.64 4.27
C ALA A 502 -20.55 -20.88 3.19
N ASP A 503 -20.46 -20.03 2.18
CA ASP A 503 -19.79 -20.31 0.91
C ASP A 503 -18.45 -19.60 0.74
N TRP A 504 -18.06 -18.72 1.67
CA TRP A 504 -16.81 -17.97 1.58
C TRP A 504 -16.20 -17.58 2.93
N THR A 505 -14.89 -17.32 2.93
CA THR A 505 -14.13 -16.61 3.98
C THR A 505 -13.40 -15.41 3.37
N SER A 506 -12.75 -14.59 4.18
CA SER A 506 -11.87 -13.51 3.73
C SER A 506 -10.49 -13.64 4.34
N SER A 507 -9.51 -13.06 3.66
CA SER A 507 -8.20 -12.73 4.21
C SER A 507 -7.96 -11.23 4.06
N ALA A 508 -7.16 -10.65 4.95
CA ALA A 508 -6.84 -9.23 4.92
C ALA A 508 -5.45 -8.94 5.51
N LEU A 509 -4.86 -7.84 5.05
CA LEU A 509 -3.66 -7.24 5.60
C LEU A 509 -3.96 -5.81 6.00
N HIS A 510 -3.64 -5.47 7.25
CA HIS A 510 -3.86 -4.14 7.78
C HIS A 510 -2.53 -3.49 8.13
N GLY A 511 -2.35 -2.27 7.65
CA GLY A 511 -1.22 -1.42 7.96
C GLY A 511 -1.53 0.05 7.68
N PRO A 512 -0.55 0.95 7.90
CA PRO A 512 -0.70 2.36 7.61
C PRO A 512 -1.16 2.62 6.18
N GLY A 513 -2.37 3.14 6.01
CA GLY A 513 -2.92 3.50 4.72
C GLY A 513 -3.61 2.39 3.93
N TYR A 514 -3.68 1.20 4.53
CA TYR A 514 -4.40 0.04 4.01
C TYR A 514 -4.97 -0.76 5.19
N SER A 515 -5.91 -0.20 5.93
CA SER A 515 -6.53 -0.84 7.09
C SER A 515 -8.04 -0.65 7.08
N ALA A 516 -8.75 -1.36 7.98
CA ALA A 516 -10.21 -1.38 8.04
C ALA A 516 -10.80 -1.69 6.65
N ASP A 517 -11.80 -0.93 6.17
CA ASP A 517 -12.39 -1.12 4.84
C ASP A 517 -11.40 -0.91 3.68
N GLY A 518 -10.26 -0.25 3.93
CA GLY A 518 -9.18 -0.01 2.97
C GLY A 518 -8.08 -1.07 2.97
N ASN A 519 -8.27 -2.20 3.68
CA ASN A 519 -7.30 -3.29 3.77
C ASN A 519 -6.92 -3.88 2.41
N ILE A 520 -5.82 -4.65 2.39
CA ILE A 520 -5.44 -5.46 1.24
C ILE A 520 -5.93 -6.89 1.50
N GLY A 521 -7.08 -7.23 0.94
CA GLY A 521 -7.73 -8.50 1.18
C GLY A 521 -8.53 -8.99 -0.01
N ALA A 522 -9.08 -10.19 0.13
CA ALA A 522 -9.96 -10.77 -0.86
C ALA A 522 -10.95 -11.76 -0.21
N ARG A 523 -12.13 -11.86 -0.83
CA ARG A 523 -13.10 -12.92 -0.53
C ARG A 523 -12.66 -14.22 -1.19
N GLN A 524 -12.59 -15.27 -0.40
CA GLN A 524 -12.12 -16.60 -0.76
C GLN A 524 -13.27 -17.59 -0.76
N THR A 525 -13.48 -18.27 -1.88
CA THR A 525 -14.41 -19.39 -1.95
C THR A 525 -13.71 -20.68 -1.56
N TYR A 526 -14.49 -21.71 -1.23
CA TYR A 526 -13.94 -23.04 -1.01
C TYR A 526 -13.70 -23.77 -2.34
N PRO A 527 -12.62 -24.56 -2.46
CA PRO A 527 -12.48 -25.50 -3.56
C PRO A 527 -13.72 -26.40 -3.69
N ASN A 528 -14.15 -26.69 -4.93
CA ASN A 528 -15.25 -27.61 -5.23
C ASN A 528 -16.62 -27.26 -4.59
N GLY A 529 -16.83 -26.02 -4.16
CA GLY A 529 -18.11 -25.61 -3.54
C GLY A 529 -18.29 -26.09 -2.10
N GLY A 530 -17.20 -26.31 -1.37
CA GLY A 530 -17.22 -26.60 0.07
C GLY A 530 -17.89 -25.49 0.89
N ARG A 531 -18.06 -25.74 2.20
CA ARG A 531 -18.78 -24.84 3.10
C ARG A 531 -18.02 -24.55 4.39
N ALA A 532 -18.25 -23.38 4.97
CA ALA A 532 -17.61 -22.93 6.20
C ALA A 532 -17.89 -23.83 7.41
N ASP A 533 -19.00 -24.57 7.41
CA ASP A 533 -19.35 -25.56 8.43
C ASP A 533 -18.73 -26.95 8.18
N ASP A 534 -17.85 -27.10 7.18
CA ASP A 534 -16.95 -28.24 7.01
C ASP A 534 -15.56 -27.95 7.58
N TRP A 535 -14.71 -28.98 7.69
CA TRP A 535 -13.33 -28.80 8.12
C TRP A 535 -12.46 -28.33 6.97
N HIS A 536 -11.84 -27.17 7.13
CA HIS A 536 -10.92 -26.58 6.16
C HIS A 536 -9.60 -26.19 6.81
N THR A 537 -8.52 -26.23 6.04
CA THR A 537 -7.21 -25.72 6.49
C THR A 537 -7.01 -24.31 5.93
N TYR A 538 -6.83 -23.34 6.80
CA TYR A 538 -6.52 -21.96 6.47
C TYR A 538 -5.05 -21.71 6.78
N ALA A 539 -4.32 -21.06 5.87
CA ALA A 539 -2.91 -20.80 6.09
C ALA A 539 -2.44 -19.49 5.45
N VAL A 540 -1.37 -18.92 6.02
CA VAL A 540 -0.55 -17.89 5.38
C VAL A 540 0.90 -18.33 5.35
N GLU A 541 1.55 -18.16 4.20
CA GLU A 541 3.01 -18.12 4.10
C GLU A 541 3.46 -16.67 4.08
N TRP A 542 4.16 -16.30 5.13
CA TRP A 542 4.70 -14.98 5.39
C TRP A 542 6.22 -15.00 5.26
N THR A 543 6.74 -14.20 4.34
CA THR A 543 8.18 -14.07 4.10
C THR A 543 8.57 -12.60 4.11
N PRO A 544 9.87 -12.26 4.05
CA PRO A 544 10.30 -10.87 3.91
C PRO A 544 9.82 -10.20 2.61
N THR A 545 9.40 -11.00 1.61
CA THR A 545 9.03 -10.51 0.28
C THR A 545 7.52 -10.45 0.03
N GLY A 546 6.69 -11.07 0.87
CA GLY A 546 5.24 -11.08 0.66
C GLY A 546 4.45 -11.99 1.58
N MET A 547 3.14 -12.03 1.33
CA MET A 547 2.13 -12.87 1.97
C MET A 547 1.38 -13.69 0.92
N ARG A 548 1.25 -15.00 1.18
CA ARG A 548 0.48 -15.94 0.33
C ARG A 548 -0.51 -16.69 1.21
N PHE A 549 -1.80 -16.52 0.93
CA PHE A 549 -2.90 -17.09 1.72
C PHE A 549 -3.48 -18.31 1.03
N PHE A 550 -3.85 -19.31 1.82
CA PHE A 550 -4.32 -20.61 1.33
C PHE A 550 -5.58 -21.06 2.05
N VAL A 551 -6.46 -21.72 1.28
CA VAL A 551 -7.59 -22.52 1.79
C VAL A 551 -7.45 -23.92 1.18
N ASP A 552 -7.29 -24.94 2.02
CA ASP A 552 -7.01 -26.33 1.61
C ASP A 552 -5.87 -26.43 0.58
N ASP A 553 -4.75 -25.78 0.89
CA ASP A 553 -3.54 -25.69 0.05
C ASP A 553 -3.72 -25.00 -1.31
N ARG A 554 -4.92 -24.52 -1.65
CA ARG A 554 -5.15 -23.65 -2.79
C ARG A 554 -4.74 -22.22 -2.44
N LEU A 555 -3.82 -21.63 -3.22
CA LEU A 555 -3.52 -20.20 -3.12
C LEU A 555 -4.77 -19.39 -3.47
N VAL A 556 -5.21 -18.54 -2.56
CA VAL A 556 -6.44 -17.73 -2.72
C VAL A 556 -6.15 -16.23 -2.77
N GLN A 557 -5.05 -15.77 -2.17
CA GLN A 557 -4.57 -14.39 -2.30
C GLN A 557 -3.05 -14.35 -2.18
N GLU A 558 -2.42 -13.47 -2.96
CA GLU A 558 -0.99 -13.18 -2.87
C GLU A 558 -0.79 -11.67 -2.89
N THR A 559 0.05 -11.16 -2.01
CA THR A 559 0.49 -9.75 -2.02
C THR A 559 1.99 -9.72 -1.77
N THR A 560 2.73 -9.15 -2.72
CA THR A 560 4.16 -8.94 -2.58
C THR A 560 4.42 -7.61 -1.88
N ARG A 561 5.53 -7.55 -1.13
CA ARG A 561 6.00 -6.35 -0.45
C ARG A 561 6.21 -5.20 -1.42
N ASN A 562 6.86 -5.46 -2.55
CA ASN A 562 7.16 -4.43 -3.55
C ASN A 562 5.87 -3.83 -4.15
N LYS A 563 4.84 -4.64 -4.42
CA LYS A 563 3.52 -4.14 -4.86
C LYS A 563 2.84 -3.32 -3.78
N LEU A 564 2.82 -3.82 -2.55
CA LEU A 564 2.20 -3.15 -1.41
C LEU A 564 2.83 -1.78 -1.18
N GLU A 565 4.16 -1.70 -1.11
CA GLU A 565 4.88 -0.45 -0.87
C GLU A 565 4.76 0.52 -2.06
N SER A 566 4.67 -0.01 -3.28
CA SER A 566 4.51 0.76 -4.52
C SER A 566 3.12 1.38 -4.71
N THR A 567 2.07 0.82 -4.10
CA THR A 567 0.68 1.17 -4.43
C THR A 567 -0.18 1.55 -3.24
N ARG A 568 0.19 1.10 -2.04
CA ARG A 568 -0.59 1.28 -0.82
C ARG A 568 0.26 2.09 0.15
N GLY A 569 1.08 1.46 0.98
CA GLY A 569 1.86 2.16 2.01
C GLY A 569 3.01 1.31 2.53
N GLN A 570 3.60 1.70 3.66
CA GLN A 570 4.77 1.00 4.22
C GLN A 570 4.48 -0.47 4.57
N TRP A 571 5.42 -1.37 4.29
CA TRP A 571 5.38 -2.74 4.80
C TRP A 571 5.68 -2.79 6.30
N VAL A 572 4.73 -3.26 7.11
CA VAL A 572 4.84 -3.36 8.57
C VAL A 572 4.83 -4.81 9.08
N PHE A 573 5.18 -5.79 8.24
CA PHE A 573 5.21 -7.21 8.61
C PHE A 573 6.64 -7.73 8.71
N GLY A 574 7.52 -6.96 9.36
CA GLY A 574 8.97 -7.23 9.46
C GLY A 574 9.45 -7.51 10.88
N HIS A 575 8.52 -7.77 11.80
CA HIS A 575 8.75 -7.95 13.23
C HIS A 575 7.81 -9.01 13.79
N ASN A 576 8.01 -9.38 15.06
CA ASN A 576 7.26 -10.47 15.67
C ASN A 576 5.74 -10.20 15.70
N GLN A 577 5.00 -11.26 15.38
CA GLN A 577 3.55 -11.32 15.54
C GLN A 577 3.16 -12.56 16.35
N TYR A 578 1.98 -12.51 16.96
CA TYR A 578 1.41 -13.62 17.72
C TYR A 578 0.07 -14.06 17.11
N VAL A 579 -0.31 -15.32 17.34
CA VAL A 579 -1.53 -15.92 16.81
C VAL A 579 -2.73 -15.56 17.67
N ILE A 580 -3.88 -15.29 17.04
CA ILE A 580 -5.17 -15.04 17.70
C ILE A 580 -6.24 -15.92 17.07
N LEU A 581 -7.10 -16.47 17.92
CA LEU A 581 -8.32 -17.18 17.55
C LEU A 581 -9.49 -16.61 18.35
N ASN A 582 -10.58 -16.26 17.69
CA ASN A 582 -11.79 -15.78 18.37
C ASN A 582 -13.08 -16.13 17.61
N LEU A 583 -14.20 -16.03 18.33
CA LEU A 583 -15.54 -15.96 17.76
C LEU A 583 -16.20 -14.66 18.23
N ALA A 584 -16.23 -13.63 17.39
CA ALA A 584 -17.00 -12.41 17.62
C ALA A 584 -18.47 -12.59 17.21
N LEU A 585 -19.34 -11.71 17.71
CA LEU A 585 -20.78 -11.69 17.46
C LEU A 585 -21.23 -10.27 17.09
N GLY A 586 -21.68 -10.08 15.85
CA GLY A 586 -22.04 -8.79 15.29
C GLY A 586 -20.83 -7.86 15.14
N GLY A 587 -21.08 -6.56 15.14
CA GLY A 587 -20.07 -5.53 14.91
C GLY A 587 -20.05 -4.99 13.49
N ALA A 588 -19.11 -4.08 13.23
CA ALA A 588 -19.03 -3.26 12.03
C ALA A 588 -19.00 -4.08 10.74
N TYR A 589 -18.15 -5.12 10.71
CA TYR A 589 -17.96 -5.92 9.51
C TYR A 589 -19.20 -6.75 9.15
N PRO A 590 -19.80 -7.55 10.07
CA PRO A 590 -21.09 -8.18 9.81
C PRO A 590 -22.22 -7.19 9.50
N ALA A 591 -22.32 -6.06 10.21
CA ALA A 591 -23.36 -5.07 9.97
C ALA A 591 -23.30 -4.49 8.55
N GLY A 592 -22.10 -4.17 8.07
CA GLY A 592 -21.87 -3.62 6.73
C GLY A 592 -22.20 -4.59 5.60
N TRP A 593 -22.08 -5.90 5.83
CA TRP A 593 -22.28 -6.92 4.78
C TRP A 593 -23.60 -7.65 4.88
N ASN A 594 -23.97 -8.13 6.08
CA ASN A 594 -25.27 -8.75 6.32
C ASN A 594 -26.40 -7.70 6.31
N GLN A 595 -26.08 -6.40 6.37
CA GLN A 595 -27.03 -5.28 6.39
C GLN A 595 -27.99 -5.34 7.60
N VAL A 596 -27.49 -5.84 8.73
CA VAL A 596 -28.26 -5.97 9.98
C VAL A 596 -27.87 -4.90 10.98
N THR A 597 -28.85 -4.14 11.47
CA THR A 597 -28.64 -3.10 12.50
C THR A 597 -29.46 -3.33 13.78
N THR A 598 -30.41 -4.27 13.77
CA THR A 598 -31.27 -4.61 14.91
C THR A 598 -31.48 -6.14 14.98
N PRO A 599 -31.73 -6.74 16.17
CA PRO A 599 -31.80 -6.12 17.50
C PRO A 599 -30.44 -5.69 18.06
N TYR A 600 -29.35 -6.28 17.57
CA TYR A 600 -27.97 -5.87 17.86
C TYR A 600 -27.27 -5.50 16.55
N TRP A 601 -26.27 -4.62 16.62
CA TRP A 601 -25.55 -4.17 15.43
C TRP A 601 -24.76 -5.33 14.82
N GLY A 602 -25.11 -5.72 13.58
CA GLY A 602 -24.51 -6.86 12.89
C GLY A 602 -24.98 -8.24 13.36
N LEU A 603 -25.98 -8.36 14.25
CA LEU A 603 -26.43 -9.66 14.75
C LEU A 603 -27.97 -9.75 14.79
N PRO A 604 -28.60 -10.51 13.87
CA PRO A 604 -30.05 -10.56 13.74
C PRO A 604 -30.70 -11.46 14.80
N GLN A 605 -32.00 -11.30 15.02
CA GLN A 605 -32.75 -12.08 16.00
C GLN A 605 -32.62 -13.60 15.78
N SER A 606 -32.59 -14.06 14.53
CA SER A 606 -32.39 -15.47 14.19
C SER A 606 -31.07 -16.03 14.73
N SER A 607 -30.00 -15.24 14.73
CA SER A 607 -28.71 -15.62 15.29
C SER A 607 -28.72 -15.56 16.82
N VAL A 608 -29.40 -14.56 17.41
CA VAL A 608 -29.63 -14.49 18.86
C VAL A 608 -30.35 -15.73 19.38
N ASP A 609 -31.43 -16.14 18.71
CA ASP A 609 -32.22 -17.32 19.07
C ASP A 609 -31.38 -18.60 18.99
N ARG A 610 -30.50 -18.71 17.99
CA ARG A 610 -29.56 -19.83 17.87
C ARG A 610 -28.51 -19.86 18.97
N ILE A 611 -27.97 -18.71 19.37
CA ILE A 611 -27.04 -18.65 20.49
C ILE A 611 -27.76 -19.03 21.80
N ALA A 612 -29.00 -18.55 21.99
CA ALA A 612 -29.82 -18.90 23.16
C ALA A 612 -30.19 -20.39 23.21
N GLY A 613 -30.40 -21.02 22.05
CA GLY A 613 -30.58 -22.47 21.92
C GLY A 613 -29.31 -23.29 22.17
N GLY A 614 -28.14 -22.65 22.20
CA GLY A 614 -26.84 -23.29 22.39
C GLY A 614 -26.23 -23.88 21.11
N GLY A 615 -24.94 -24.22 21.16
CA GLY A 615 -24.24 -24.92 20.08
C GLY A 615 -23.62 -24.03 18.99
N VAL A 616 -23.75 -22.71 19.06
CA VAL A 616 -23.01 -21.79 18.18
C VAL A 616 -21.54 -21.77 18.61
N ARG A 617 -20.66 -22.32 17.77
CA ARG A 617 -19.24 -22.47 18.09
C ARG A 617 -18.37 -22.47 16.83
N ALA A 618 -17.13 -22.00 16.99
CA ALA A 618 -16.03 -22.33 16.08
C ALA A 618 -15.21 -23.46 16.71
N GLU A 619 -14.77 -24.40 15.87
CA GLU A 619 -13.97 -25.56 16.28
C GLU A 619 -12.60 -25.50 15.59
N VAL A 620 -11.53 -25.77 16.34
CA VAL A 620 -10.16 -25.78 15.84
C VAL A 620 -9.53 -27.12 16.18
N ASP A 621 -9.19 -27.89 15.15
CA ASP A 621 -8.57 -29.21 15.26
C ASP A 621 -7.10 -29.07 15.66
N TRP A 622 -6.36 -28.20 14.97
CA TRP A 622 -4.98 -27.91 15.32
C TRP A 622 -4.54 -26.52 14.82
N VAL A 623 -3.49 -25.99 15.43
CA VAL A 623 -2.73 -24.81 14.98
C VAL A 623 -1.25 -25.20 14.84
N ARG A 624 -0.60 -24.70 13.79
CA ARG A 624 0.81 -24.97 13.49
C ARG A 624 1.50 -23.73 12.95
N VAL A 625 2.71 -23.48 13.47
CA VAL A 625 3.65 -22.50 12.91
C VAL A 625 4.90 -23.24 12.49
N GLU A 626 5.36 -22.97 11.28
CA GLU A 626 6.56 -23.54 10.69
C GLU A 626 7.49 -22.42 10.22
N GLN A 627 8.77 -22.50 10.51
CA GLN A 627 9.75 -21.47 10.15
C GLN A 627 10.96 -22.10 9.44
N LYS A 628 11.60 -21.32 8.58
CA LYS A 628 12.90 -21.68 8.00
C LYS A 628 13.98 -21.39 9.04
N GLY A 629 14.89 -22.35 9.24
CA GLY A 629 15.97 -22.29 10.23
C GLY A 629 17.24 -21.60 9.75
#